data_AF-A0A9D5K9H3-F1
#
_entry.id   AF-A0A9D5K9H3-F1
#
_cell.length_a   1.000
_cell.length_b   1.000
_cell.length_c   1.000
_cell.angle_alpha   90.00
_cell.angle_beta   90.00
_cell.angle_gamma   90.00
#
_symmetry.space_group_name_H-M   'P 1'
#
loop_
_entity.id
_entity.type
_entity.pdbx_description
1 polymer ?
#
loop_
_entity_poly.entity_id
_entity_poly.type
_entity_poly.pdbx_seq_one_letter_code
_entity_poly.pdbx_strand_id
1 'polypeptide(L)'
;MAVTKVKSPWWVNLMRYFARGLMILWAGFWIFFAVASAISETSPDPNANALGWMVVIIGTILLAAGAIIPWIWERIAGYLLITEGVFFLVFFLIVASGDVNLAMFLIILPAFISGGLSLTCWYLTHKKDLNKSS
;
A
#
# COMPACT_ATOMS: atom_id res chain seq x y z
N MET A 1 -20.47 6.93 -29.18
CA MET A 1 -19.48 8.02 -29.13
C MET A 1 -18.17 7.45 -28.65
N ALA A 2 -17.10 7.55 -29.45
CA ALA A 2 -15.77 7.11 -29.02
C ALA A 2 -15.20 8.16 -28.07
N VAL A 3 -15.15 7.85 -26.77
CA VAL A 3 -14.44 8.67 -25.78
C VAL A 3 -12.95 8.53 -26.09
N THR A 4 -12.38 9.52 -26.74
CA THR A 4 -10.94 9.55 -27.03
C THR A 4 -10.19 9.77 -25.71
N LYS A 5 -9.55 8.70 -25.19
CA LYS A 5 -8.70 8.78 -24.00
C LYS A 5 -7.62 9.83 -24.24
N VAL A 6 -7.66 10.93 -23.50
CA VAL A 6 -6.64 11.97 -23.54
C VAL A 6 -5.33 11.35 -23.04
N LYS A 7 -4.26 11.47 -23.86
CA LYS A 7 -2.94 10.97 -23.49
C LYS A 7 -2.45 11.74 -22.27
N SER A 8 -2.22 11.03 -21.15
CA SER A 8 -1.68 11.62 -19.93
C SER A 8 -0.29 12.20 -20.19
N PRO A 9 0.11 13.28 -19.50
CA PRO A 9 1.48 13.78 -19.53
C PRO A 9 2.43 12.67 -19.11
N TRP A 10 3.61 12.65 -19.71
CA TRP A 10 4.62 11.63 -19.41
C TRP A 10 5.01 11.60 -17.92
N TRP A 11 5.05 12.76 -17.24
CA TRP A 11 5.29 12.86 -15.79
C TRP A 11 4.24 12.14 -14.94
N VAL A 12 2.98 12.12 -15.36
CA VAL A 12 1.90 11.40 -14.64
C VAL A 12 2.10 9.89 -14.76
N ASN A 13 2.55 9.43 -15.93
CA ASN A 13 2.88 8.01 -16.12
C ASN A 13 4.11 7.63 -15.27
N LEU A 14 5.11 8.51 -15.18
CA LEU A 14 6.27 8.30 -14.31
C LEU A 14 5.85 8.18 -12.84
N MET A 15 4.99 9.08 -12.34
CA MET A 15 4.46 9.01 -10.97
C MET A 15 3.70 7.71 -10.70
N ARG A 16 2.91 7.22 -11.67
CA ARG A 16 2.21 5.93 -11.57
C ARG A 16 3.18 4.77 -11.44
N TYR A 17 4.22 4.73 -12.28
CA TYR A 17 5.23 3.68 -12.20
C TYR A 17 6.02 3.75 -10.89
N PHE A 18 6.32 4.95 -10.40
CA PHE A 18 7.02 5.13 -9.13
C PHE A 18 6.17 4.65 -7.94
N ALA A 19 4.89 5.05 -7.87
CA ALA A 19 3.97 4.61 -6.83
C ALA A 19 3.81 3.07 -6.81
N ARG A 20 3.70 2.46 -7.99
CA ARG A 20 3.61 1.00 -8.15
C ARG A 20 4.90 0.30 -7.76
N GLY A 21 6.05 0.79 -8.22
CA GLY A 21 7.36 0.23 -7.90
C GLY A 21 7.64 0.28 -6.40
N LEU A 22 7.33 1.41 -5.75
CA LEU A 22 7.45 1.57 -4.31
C LEU A 22 6.57 0.55 -3.57
N MET A 23 5.33 0.34 -4.01
CA MET A 23 4.44 -0.66 -3.40
C MET A 23 4.89 -2.09 -3.60
N ILE A 24 5.38 -2.44 -4.78
CA ILE A 24 5.89 -3.78 -5.05
C ILE A 24 7.12 -4.06 -4.17
N LEU A 25 8.03 -3.10 -4.04
CA LEU A 25 9.20 -3.23 -3.17
C LEU A 25 8.80 -3.34 -1.70
N TRP A 26 7.87 -2.51 -1.25
CA TRP A 26 7.39 -2.52 0.13
C TRP A 26 6.63 -3.82 0.46
N ALA A 27 5.75 -4.28 -0.43
CA ALA A 27 5.10 -5.58 -0.31
C ALA A 27 6.09 -6.74 -0.34
N GLY A 28 7.06 -6.71 -1.25
CA GLY A 28 8.11 -7.73 -1.32
C GLY A 28 8.95 -7.81 -0.04
N PHE A 29 9.30 -6.65 0.54
CA PHE A 29 9.99 -6.57 1.83
C PHE A 29 9.19 -7.27 2.92
N TRP A 30 7.91 -6.95 3.07
CA TRP A 30 7.05 -7.58 4.08
C TRP A 30 6.80 -9.06 3.85
N ILE A 31 6.60 -9.48 2.59
CA ILE A 31 6.46 -10.90 2.23
C ILE A 31 7.73 -11.66 2.60
N PHE A 32 8.91 -11.08 2.35
CA PHE A 32 10.17 -11.70 2.74
C PHE A 32 10.26 -11.90 4.25
N PHE A 33 9.93 -10.87 5.05
CA PHE A 33 9.92 -10.99 6.51
C PHE A 33 8.86 -11.98 7.01
N ALA A 34 7.67 -11.97 6.42
CA ALA A 34 6.61 -12.93 6.70
C ALA A 34 7.07 -14.37 6.51
N VAL A 35 7.69 -14.66 5.36
CA VAL A 35 8.21 -16.00 5.04
C VAL A 35 9.40 -16.35 5.93
N ALA A 36 10.30 -15.42 6.20
CA ALA A 36 11.45 -15.65 7.09
C ALA A 36 11.01 -15.94 8.53
N SER A 37 10.04 -15.18 9.06
CA SER A 37 9.43 -15.43 10.37
C SER A 37 8.72 -16.77 10.41
N ALA A 38 7.95 -17.10 9.37
CA ALA A 38 7.28 -18.39 9.21
C ALA A 38 8.25 -19.59 9.26
N ILE A 39 9.44 -19.45 8.65
CA ILE A 39 10.48 -20.48 8.66
C ILE A 39 11.19 -20.53 10.02
N SER A 40 11.41 -19.38 10.66
CA SER A 40 12.15 -19.27 11.93
C SER A 40 11.32 -19.71 13.14
N GLU A 41 10.01 -19.53 13.12
CA GLU A 41 9.10 -19.95 14.20
C GLU A 41 8.70 -21.42 14.06
N THR A 42 9.69 -22.32 14.15
CA THR A 42 9.45 -23.74 14.45
C THR A 42 9.31 -23.93 15.96
N SER A 43 8.39 -23.19 16.60
CA SER A 43 8.12 -23.34 18.04
C SER A 43 7.11 -24.49 18.27
N PRO A 44 7.26 -25.32 19.34
CA PRO A 44 6.37 -26.45 19.58
C PRO A 44 4.97 -26.07 20.09
N ASP A 45 4.71 -24.77 20.34
CA ASP A 45 3.48 -24.31 20.97
C ASP A 45 2.49 -23.73 19.93
N PRO A 46 1.43 -24.47 19.56
CA PRO A 46 0.53 -24.10 18.46
C PRO A 46 -0.33 -22.86 18.75
N ASN A 47 -0.49 -22.46 20.02
CA ASN A 47 -1.36 -21.35 20.40
C ASN A 47 -0.67 -19.98 20.45
N ALA A 48 0.64 -19.94 20.71
CA ALA A 48 1.42 -18.70 20.70
C ALA A 48 1.59 -18.15 19.27
N ASN A 49 1.52 -19.04 18.26
CA ASN A 49 1.81 -18.71 16.88
C ASN A 49 0.55 -18.22 16.11
N ALA A 50 -0.67 -18.63 16.47
CA ALA A 50 -1.87 -18.35 15.66
C ALA A 50 -2.14 -16.84 15.38
N LEU A 51 -1.87 -15.97 16.37
CA LEU A 51 -2.05 -14.53 16.25
C LEU A 51 -0.99 -13.87 15.36
N GLY A 52 0.28 -14.28 15.50
CA GLY A 52 1.37 -13.82 14.63
C GLY A 52 1.14 -14.20 13.17
N TRP A 53 0.73 -15.45 12.94
CA TRP A 53 0.44 -15.95 11.61
C TRP A 53 -0.80 -15.31 10.97
N MET A 54 -1.86 -15.01 11.74
CA MET A 54 -3.01 -14.26 11.22
C MET A 54 -2.63 -12.85 10.77
N VAL A 55 -1.85 -12.12 11.58
CA VAL A 55 -1.39 -10.76 11.22
C VAL A 55 -0.50 -10.80 9.98
N VAL A 56 0.38 -11.80 9.89
CA VAL A 56 1.26 -12.01 8.73
C VAL A 56 0.45 -12.34 7.47
N ILE A 57 -0.50 -13.27 7.54
CA ILE A 57 -1.32 -13.68 6.38
C ILE A 57 -2.23 -12.55 5.92
N ILE A 58 -2.93 -11.89 6.84
CA ILE A 58 -3.84 -10.77 6.51
C ILE A 58 -3.05 -9.58 5.96
N GLY A 59 -1.92 -9.24 6.59
CA GLY A 59 -1.02 -8.20 6.09
C GLY A 59 -0.48 -8.52 4.71
N THR A 60 -0.06 -9.77 4.47
CA THR A 60 0.45 -10.21 3.16
C THR A 60 -0.63 -10.15 2.07
N ILE A 61 -1.86 -10.54 2.38
CA ILE A 61 -2.99 -10.47 1.45
C ILE A 61 -3.33 -9.01 1.13
N LEU A 62 -3.36 -8.14 2.14
CA LEU A 62 -3.61 -6.71 1.95
C LEU A 62 -2.51 -6.04 1.14
N LEU A 63 -1.24 -6.39 1.38
CA LEU A 63 -0.08 -5.91 0.63
C LEU A 63 -0.10 -6.38 -0.84
N ALA A 64 -0.41 -7.65 -1.07
CA ALA A 64 -0.55 -8.20 -2.42
C ALA A 64 -1.73 -7.55 -3.16
N ALA A 65 -2.86 -7.35 -2.48
CA ALA A 65 -4.00 -6.61 -3.00
C ALA A 65 -3.62 -5.16 -3.30
N GLY A 66 -2.89 -4.48 -2.41
CA GLY A 66 -2.36 -3.13 -2.59
C GLY A 66 -1.35 -2.98 -3.73
N ALA A 67 -0.67 -4.06 -4.14
CA ALA A 67 0.24 -4.08 -5.28
C ALA A 67 -0.48 -4.37 -6.61
N ILE A 68 -1.56 -5.16 -6.59
CA ILE A 68 -2.29 -5.60 -7.80
C ILE A 68 -3.45 -4.67 -8.14
N ILE A 69 -4.21 -4.20 -7.15
CA ILE A 69 -5.37 -3.30 -7.34
C ILE A 69 -5.02 -1.97 -8.06
N PRO A 70 -3.85 -1.33 -7.85
CA PRO A 70 -3.48 -0.09 -8.55
C PRO A 70 -3.32 -0.25 -10.07
N TRP A 71 -3.25 -1.48 -10.57
CA TRP A 71 -3.18 -1.74 -12.02
C TRP A 71 -4.54 -1.58 -12.70
N ILE A 72 -5.63 -1.80 -11.96
CA ILE A 72 -6.99 -1.81 -12.50
C ILE A 72 -7.79 -0.60 -11.98
N TRP A 73 -7.60 -0.21 -10.72
CA TRP A 73 -8.37 0.85 -10.05
C TRP A 73 -7.46 1.77 -9.21
N GLU A 74 -6.92 2.82 -9.83
CA GLU A 74 -6.01 3.77 -9.16
C GLU A 74 -6.65 4.51 -7.97
N ARG A 75 -7.95 4.83 -8.07
CA ARG A 75 -8.69 5.46 -6.97
C ARG A 75 -8.81 4.54 -5.76
N ILE A 76 -9.26 3.30 -5.98
CA ILE A 76 -9.48 2.32 -4.91
C ILE A 76 -8.15 1.96 -4.26
N ALA A 77 -7.10 1.74 -5.05
CA ALA A 77 -5.76 1.52 -4.55
C ALA A 77 -5.29 2.63 -3.62
N GLY A 78 -5.44 3.89 -4.03
CA GLY A 78 -5.02 5.02 -3.21
C GLY A 78 -5.72 5.09 -1.84
N TYR A 79 -7.04 4.86 -1.80
CA TYR A 79 -7.76 4.79 -0.53
C TYR A 79 -7.37 3.58 0.32
N LEU A 80 -7.20 2.42 -0.31
CA LEU A 80 -6.83 1.19 0.39
C LEU A 80 -5.45 1.34 1.05
N LEU A 81 -4.48 1.93 0.34
CA LEU A 81 -3.13 2.20 0.81
C LEU A 81 -3.07 3.19 1.99
N ILE A 82 -3.86 4.26 1.93
CA ILE A 82 -3.95 5.21 3.04
C ILE A 82 -4.60 4.54 4.25
N THR A 83 -5.68 3.79 4.02
CA THR A 83 -6.39 3.07 5.10
C THR A 83 -5.47 2.05 5.76
N GLU A 84 -4.70 1.31 4.97
CA GLU A 84 -3.69 0.36 5.45
C GLU A 84 -2.59 1.06 6.25
N GLY A 85 -2.06 2.19 5.77
CA GLY A 85 -1.07 2.98 6.50
C GLY A 85 -1.61 3.48 7.85
N VAL A 86 -2.86 3.94 7.90
CA VAL A 86 -3.53 4.34 9.15
C VAL A 86 -3.73 3.14 10.08
N PHE A 87 -4.13 2.00 9.54
CA PHE A 87 -4.31 0.78 10.32
C PHE A 87 -3.01 0.34 10.99
N PHE A 88 -1.90 0.30 10.23
CA PHE A 88 -0.57 -0.01 10.79
C PHE A 88 -0.14 1.02 11.83
N LEU A 89 -0.39 2.31 11.61
CA LEU A 89 -0.07 3.35 12.58
C LEU A 89 -0.79 3.13 13.91
N VAL A 90 -2.11 2.88 13.87
CA VAL A 90 -2.91 2.62 15.08
C VAL A 90 -2.46 1.34 15.76
N PHE A 91 -2.19 0.29 14.99
CA PHE A 91 -1.68 -0.97 15.51
C PHE A 91 -0.35 -0.78 16.24
N PHE A 92 0.61 -0.07 15.62
CA PHE A 92 1.90 0.22 16.25
C PHE A 92 1.77 1.11 17.48
N LEU A 93 0.87 2.10 17.48
CA LEU A 93 0.62 2.93 18.68
C LEU A 93 0.12 2.10 19.86
N ILE A 94 -0.77 1.13 19.61
CA ILE A 94 -1.29 0.23 20.64
C ILE A 94 -0.19 -0.71 21.14
N VAL A 95 0.53 -1.38 20.22
CA VAL A 95 1.56 -2.37 20.57
C VAL A 95 2.76 -1.72 21.24
N ALA A 96 3.19 -0.55 20.77
CA ALA A 96 4.32 0.19 21.33
C ALA A 96 3.96 0.97 22.61
N SER A 97 2.72 0.87 23.11
CA SER A 97 2.26 1.61 24.29
C SER A 97 2.51 3.13 24.20
N GLY A 98 2.42 3.69 22.99
CA GLY A 98 2.67 5.09 22.71
C GLY A 98 4.14 5.50 22.49
N ASP A 99 5.12 4.61 22.71
CA ASP A 99 6.54 4.89 22.42
C ASP A 99 6.86 4.64 20.94
N VAL A 100 6.39 5.58 20.10
CA VAL A 100 6.58 5.52 18.65
C VAL A 100 7.92 6.11 18.23
N ASN A 101 8.81 5.23 17.80
CA ASN A 101 10.12 5.62 17.28
C ASN A 101 10.06 6.03 15.80
N LEU A 102 11.05 6.82 15.37
CA LEU A 102 11.18 7.28 13.97
C LEU A 102 11.20 6.13 12.97
N ALA A 103 11.72 4.97 13.35
CA ALA A 103 11.68 3.75 12.54
C ALA A 103 10.25 3.30 12.19
N MET A 104 9.29 3.45 13.11
CA MET A 104 7.88 3.10 12.86
C MET A 104 7.26 4.04 11.82
N PHE A 105 7.59 5.33 11.87
CA PHE A 105 7.15 6.27 10.84
C PHE A 105 7.74 5.92 9.48
N LEU A 106 9.04 5.61 9.40
CA LEU A 106 9.69 5.20 8.15
C LEU A 106 9.10 3.92 7.55
N ILE A 107 8.61 3.02 8.40
CA ILE A 107 7.96 1.78 7.98
C ILE A 107 6.63 2.03 7.28
N ILE A 108 5.84 3.00 7.76
CA ILE A 108 4.48 3.28 7.25
C ILE A 108 4.51 4.28 6.08
N LEU A 109 5.56 5.09 6.00
CA LEU A 109 5.76 6.13 5.00
C LEU A 109 5.57 5.67 3.54
N PRO A 110 6.04 4.49 3.11
CA PRO A 110 5.85 4.01 1.74
C PRO A 110 4.38 3.84 1.34
N ALA A 111 3.52 3.38 2.27
CA ALA A 111 2.09 3.23 2.03
C ALA A 111 1.40 4.59 1.84
N PHE A 112 1.76 5.59 2.66
CA PHE A 112 1.23 6.94 2.52
C PHE A 112 1.71 7.63 1.24
N ILE A 113 2.99 7.50 0.90
CA ILE A 113 3.55 8.09 -0.33
C ILE A 113 2.90 7.46 -1.56
N SER A 114 2.79 6.14 -1.62
CA SER A 114 2.21 5.45 -2.77
C SER A 114 0.71 5.72 -2.90
N GLY A 115 -0.02 5.76 -1.78
CA GLY A 115 -1.44 6.07 -1.73
C GLY A 115 -1.72 7.50 -2.19
N GLY A 116 -0.94 8.46 -1.67
CA GLY A 116 -1.01 9.87 -2.05
C GLY A 116 -0.67 10.10 -3.52
N LEU A 117 0.39 9.48 -4.04
CA LEU A 117 0.75 9.55 -5.46
C LEU A 117 -0.34 8.94 -6.36
N SER A 118 -0.94 7.82 -5.95
CA SER A 118 -2.02 7.18 -6.71
C SER A 118 -3.28 8.05 -6.77
N LEU A 119 -3.68 8.65 -5.65
CA LEU A 119 -4.81 9.60 -5.62
C LEU A 119 -4.53 10.87 -6.42
N THR A 120 -3.31 11.41 -6.33
CA THR A 120 -2.90 12.59 -7.10
C THR A 120 -2.94 12.30 -8.59
N CYS A 121 -2.44 11.13 -9.01
CA CYS A 121 -2.51 10.69 -10.41
C CYS A 121 -3.95 10.57 -10.90
N TRP A 122 -4.85 10.01 -10.07
CA TRP A 122 -6.28 9.91 -10.39
C TRP A 122 -6.92 11.29 -10.53
N TYR A 123 -6.71 12.18 -9.56
CA TYR A 123 -7.27 13.54 -9.55
C TYR A 123 -6.83 14.35 -10.78
N LEU A 124 -5.54 14.28 -11.14
CA LEU A 124 -5.00 14.97 -12.30
C LEU A 124 -5.57 14.47 -13.63
N THR A 125 -5.84 13.17 -13.74
CA THR A 125 -6.52 12.65 -14.93
C THR A 125 -7.99 13.05 -14.98
N HIS A 126 -8.70 13.02 -13.86
CA HIS A 126 -10.14 13.32 -13.84
C HIS A 126 -10.44 14.81 -14.03
N LYS A 127 -9.60 15.70 -13.48
CA LYS A 127 -9.73 17.15 -13.70
C LYS A 127 -9.60 17.53 -15.19
N LYS A 128 -8.78 16.81 -15.95
CA LYS A 128 -8.64 17.02 -17.39
C LYS A 128 -9.87 16.59 -18.18
N ASP A 129 -10.54 15.53 -17.75
CA ASP A 129 -11.76 15.07 -18.39
C ASP A 129 -12.90 16.09 -18.21
N LEU A 130 -13.01 16.69 -17.02
CA LEU A 130 -14.02 17.71 -16.70
C LEU A 130 -13.83 19.02 -17.49
N ASN A 131 -12.61 19.57 -17.53
CA ASN A 131 -12.31 20.82 -18.23
C ASN A 131 -12.50 20.77 -19.75
N LYS A 132 -12.67 19.57 -20.34
CA LYS A 132 -12.89 19.40 -21.78
C LYS A 132 -14.39 19.30 -22.14
N SER A 133 -15.26 19.21 -21.14
CA SER A 133 -16.72 19.08 -21.28
C SER A 133 -17.48 20.39 -21.06
N SER A 134 -16.79 21.45 -20.63
CA SER A 134 -17.28 22.84 -20.56
C SER A 134 -16.83 23.63 -21.78
#